data_AF-A6FXL6-F1
#
_entry.id   AF-A6FXL6-F1
#
_cell.length_a   1.000
_cell.length_b   1.000
_cell.length_c   1.000
_cell.angle_alpha   90.00
_cell.angle_beta   90.00
_cell.angle_gamma   90.00
#
_symmetry.space_group_name_H-M   'P 1'
#
loop_
_entity.id
_entity.type
_entity.pdbx_description
1 polymer ?
#
loop_
_entity_poly.entity_id
_entity_poly.type
_entity_poly.pdbx_seq_one_letter_code
_entity_poly.pdbx_strand_id
1 'polypeptide(L)'
;MGARVESSGQRRAQWLRRWGLTVWFTTFVGVQVLTFPFLSAHPPALAWSPELLRLLPWLGGVGLGMGSLFVLEGVGPRVLAPADPDLGAHLLGDFGPRLRGYSWARRTRWLFDATLCWFVAGVTTIVGSSLLGHALAEAASVPALLDGWPPLLRLLVAFLLTDVHSYFRHRLEHAGGERSWMWRRVHRYHHEPEVMDLWAGMQVHWLEALLVFGPPCLLLSALGFATWELLFLFTLFLLITATQHVGSGWTSGPIMGQIFQGPDAHLRHHSVVQRDRLENLADCLTLWDRLFGTWVPPRPGFRGPYGPGDSGPGSDAG
;
A
#
# COMPACT_ATOMS: atom_id res chain seq x y z
N MET A 1 22.40 -30.72 -14.34
CA MET A 1 21.97 -29.40 -13.86
C MET A 1 20.96 -28.85 -14.86
N GLY A 2 19.68 -29.16 -14.70
CA GLY A 2 18.65 -28.84 -15.69
C GLY A 2 17.98 -27.51 -15.35
N ALA A 3 18.33 -26.45 -16.08
CA ALA A 3 17.56 -25.20 -16.03
C ALA A 3 16.17 -25.49 -16.62
N ARG A 4 15.10 -25.37 -15.82
CA ARG A 4 13.72 -25.40 -16.35
C ARG A 4 13.56 -24.21 -17.28
N VAL A 5 13.38 -24.50 -18.57
CA VAL A 5 12.97 -23.50 -19.56
C VAL A 5 11.53 -23.13 -19.24
N GLU A 6 11.30 -21.93 -18.69
CA GLU A 6 9.94 -21.39 -18.52
C GLU A 6 9.22 -21.39 -19.86
N SER A 7 7.98 -21.89 -19.88
CA SER A 7 7.16 -21.86 -21.10
C SER A 7 6.91 -20.41 -21.55
N SER A 8 6.66 -20.19 -22.84
CA SER A 8 6.29 -18.86 -23.36
C SER A 8 5.08 -18.27 -22.63
N GLY A 9 4.12 -19.12 -22.24
CA GLY A 9 2.95 -18.74 -21.43
C GLY A 9 3.31 -18.28 -20.01
N GLN A 10 4.28 -18.93 -19.34
CA GLN A 10 4.76 -18.49 -18.02
C GLN A 10 5.50 -17.15 -18.08
N ARG A 11 6.33 -16.95 -19.12
CA ARG A 11 7.02 -15.67 -19.35
C ARG A 11 6.05 -14.54 -19.68
N ARG A 12 5.00 -14.81 -20.47
CA ARG A 12 3.92 -13.85 -20.75
C ARG A 12 3.09 -13.53 -19.50
N ALA A 13 2.71 -14.54 -18.72
CA ALA A 13 1.97 -14.34 -17.47
C ALA A 13 2.75 -13.47 -16.45
N GLN A 14 4.06 -13.68 -16.31
CA GLN A 14 4.92 -12.79 -15.52
C GLN A 14 4.96 -11.37 -16.09
N TRP A 15 5.08 -11.22 -17.41
CA TRP A 15 5.09 -9.91 -18.08
C TRP A 15 3.77 -9.14 -17.89
N LEU A 16 2.64 -9.84 -17.89
CA LEU A 16 1.31 -9.25 -17.74
C LEU A 16 0.99 -8.86 -16.29
N ARG A 17 1.50 -9.63 -15.32
CA ARG A 17 1.51 -9.22 -13.91
C ARG A 17 2.34 -7.96 -13.69
N ARG A 18 3.47 -7.83 -14.40
CA ARG A 18 4.26 -6.58 -14.44
C ARG A 18 3.45 -5.45 -15.09
N TRP A 19 2.64 -5.70 -16.11
CA TRP A 19 1.79 -4.68 -16.75
C TRP A 19 0.62 -4.18 -15.90
N GLY A 20 -0.07 -5.05 -15.14
CA GLY A 20 -1.10 -4.59 -14.20
C GLY A 20 -0.53 -3.62 -13.15
N LEU A 21 0.66 -3.95 -12.65
CA LEU A 21 1.49 -3.05 -11.85
C LEU A 21 1.87 -1.77 -12.61
N THR A 22 2.28 -1.86 -13.88
CA THR A 22 2.64 -0.69 -14.70
C THR A 22 1.46 0.23 -14.99
N VAL A 23 0.24 -0.27 -15.25
CA VAL A 23 -0.92 0.59 -15.56
C VAL A 23 -1.49 1.22 -14.30
N TRP A 24 -1.52 0.48 -13.18
CA TRP A 24 -1.80 1.09 -11.88
C TRP A 24 -0.73 2.14 -11.54
N PHE A 25 0.55 1.83 -11.76
CA PHE A 25 1.67 2.75 -11.58
C PHE A 25 1.51 4.01 -12.44
N THR A 26 1.29 3.90 -13.75
CA THR A 26 1.15 5.09 -14.62
C THR A 26 -0.12 5.87 -14.39
N THR A 27 -1.23 5.23 -14.01
CA THR A 27 -2.50 5.95 -13.79
C THR A 27 -2.53 6.60 -12.41
N PHE A 28 -2.16 5.85 -11.35
CA PHE A 28 -2.13 6.39 -10.00
C PHE A 28 -0.99 7.41 -9.83
N VAL A 29 0.25 7.05 -10.17
CA VAL A 29 1.40 7.97 -10.07
C VAL A 29 1.28 9.07 -11.11
N GLY A 30 0.83 8.79 -12.33
CA GLY A 30 0.67 9.82 -13.37
C GLY A 30 -0.39 10.85 -12.97
N VAL A 31 -1.54 10.45 -12.43
CA VAL A 31 -2.55 11.42 -11.98
C VAL A 31 -2.06 12.19 -10.75
N GLN A 32 -1.35 11.54 -9.82
CA GLN A 32 -0.74 12.25 -8.71
C GLN A 32 0.32 13.25 -9.22
N VAL A 33 1.35 12.79 -9.95
CA VAL A 33 2.43 13.59 -10.57
C VAL A 33 1.91 14.74 -11.44
N LEU A 34 0.86 14.53 -12.25
CA LEU A 34 0.28 15.55 -13.13
C LEU A 34 -0.60 16.55 -12.39
N THR A 35 -1.05 16.25 -11.17
CA THR A 35 -1.76 17.22 -10.31
C THR A 35 -0.80 18.06 -9.44
N PHE A 36 0.48 17.67 -9.28
CA PHE A 36 1.48 18.41 -8.50
C PHE A 36 1.71 19.87 -8.95
N PRO A 37 1.75 20.22 -10.26
CA PRO A 37 1.96 21.61 -10.67
C PRO A 37 0.86 22.55 -10.14
N PHE A 38 -0.37 22.05 -10.00
CA PHE A 38 -1.52 22.82 -9.51
C PHE A 38 -1.49 23.04 -7.99
N LEU A 39 -0.77 22.21 -7.23
CA LEU A 39 -0.56 22.39 -5.78
C LEU A 39 0.52 23.45 -5.48
N SER A 40 1.42 23.68 -6.43
CA SER A 40 2.54 24.63 -6.33
C SER A 40 2.24 26.05 -6.84
N ALA A 41 1.18 26.22 -7.64
CA ALA A 41 0.77 27.53 -8.16
C ALA A 41 -0.23 28.21 -7.22
N HIS A 42 -0.11 29.53 -7.02
CA HIS A 42 -1.09 30.34 -6.31
C HIS A 42 -2.48 30.16 -6.94
N PRO A 43 -3.49 29.61 -6.24
CA PRO A 43 -4.81 29.45 -6.82
C PRO A 43 -5.44 30.82 -7.09
N PRO A 44 -6.19 31.00 -8.19
CA PRO A 44 -6.93 32.22 -8.44
C PRO A 44 -7.94 32.48 -7.32
N ALA A 45 -8.15 33.75 -6.99
CA ALA A 45 -8.98 34.23 -5.90
C ALA A 45 -10.45 33.73 -6.02
N LEU A 46 -10.73 32.59 -5.41
CA LEU A 46 -12.06 32.09 -5.12
C LEU A 46 -12.13 31.89 -3.60
N ALA A 47 -13.19 32.38 -2.98
CA ALA A 47 -13.38 32.64 -1.54
C ALA A 47 -13.40 31.40 -0.60
N TRP A 48 -12.77 30.29 -1.02
CA TRP A 48 -12.48 29.13 -0.19
C TRP A 48 -11.05 29.26 0.34
N SER A 49 -10.74 28.67 1.51
CA SER A 49 -9.35 28.69 1.97
C SER A 49 -8.45 28.02 0.90
N PRO A 50 -7.27 28.57 0.58
CA PRO A 50 -6.37 28.01 -0.44
C PRO A 50 -6.08 26.51 -0.26
N GLU A 51 -6.17 26.02 0.98
CA GLU A 51 -5.97 24.63 1.40
C GLU A 51 -7.12 23.71 0.95
N LEU A 52 -8.37 24.18 0.98
CA LEU A 52 -9.52 23.42 0.48
C LEU A 52 -9.45 23.22 -1.04
N LEU A 53 -8.94 24.22 -1.77
CA LEU A 53 -8.71 24.10 -3.21
C LEU A 53 -7.60 23.10 -3.55
N ARG A 54 -6.59 22.94 -2.68
CA ARG A 54 -5.54 21.92 -2.82
C ARG A 54 -6.05 20.49 -2.58
N LEU A 55 -7.16 20.32 -1.86
CA LEU A 55 -7.79 19.01 -1.70
C LEU A 55 -8.44 18.52 -3.00
N LEU A 56 -8.94 19.41 -3.86
CA LEU A 56 -9.74 19.02 -5.04
C LEU A 56 -8.95 18.17 -6.06
N PRO A 57 -7.71 18.52 -6.46
CA PRO A 57 -6.91 17.67 -7.34
C PRO A 57 -6.55 16.33 -6.70
N TRP A 58 -6.30 16.31 -5.38
CA TRP A 58 -6.03 15.08 -4.64
C TRP A 58 -7.25 14.15 -4.59
N LEU A 59 -8.43 14.69 -4.27
CA LEU A 59 -9.69 13.96 -4.27
C LEU A 59 -10.02 13.44 -5.68
N GLY A 60 -9.78 14.25 -6.71
CA GLY A 60 -9.87 13.83 -8.10
C GLY A 60 -8.90 12.71 -8.44
N GLY A 61 -7.66 12.78 -7.94
CA GLY A 61 -6.63 11.76 -8.16
C GLY A 61 -6.90 10.44 -7.46
N VAL A 62 -7.40 10.49 -6.22
CA VAL A 62 -7.90 9.31 -5.50
C VAL A 62 -9.07 8.69 -6.25
N GLY A 63 -10.06 9.50 -6.66
CA GLY A 63 -11.22 9.02 -7.41
C GLY A 63 -10.85 8.38 -8.75
N LEU A 64 -9.96 9.01 -9.53
CA LEU A 64 -9.44 8.47 -10.80
C LEU A 64 -8.58 7.23 -10.58
N GLY A 65 -7.74 7.21 -9.54
CA GLY A 65 -6.93 6.07 -9.16
C GLY A 65 -7.77 4.84 -8.80
N MET A 66 -8.75 5.01 -7.90
CA MET A 66 -9.68 3.94 -7.52
C MET A 66 -10.58 3.51 -8.69
N GLY A 67 -11.05 4.47 -9.50
CA GLY A 67 -11.82 4.18 -10.71
C GLY A 67 -11.01 3.39 -11.76
N SER A 68 -9.72 3.68 -11.91
CA SER A 68 -8.84 2.96 -12.84
C SER A 68 -8.62 1.51 -12.45
N LEU A 69 -8.55 1.19 -11.15
CA LEU A 69 -8.51 -0.18 -10.65
C LEU A 69 -9.77 -0.96 -11.06
N PHE A 70 -10.94 -0.31 -10.95
CA PHE A 70 -12.22 -0.88 -11.38
C PHE A 70 -12.29 -1.15 -12.89
N VAL A 71 -11.74 -0.23 -13.69
CA VAL A 71 -11.66 -0.38 -15.15
C VAL A 71 -10.69 -1.52 -15.49
N LEU A 72 -9.52 -1.57 -14.85
CA LEU A 72 -8.56 -2.67 -15.02
C LEU A 72 -9.16 -4.02 -14.64
N GLU A 73 -9.98 -4.09 -13.59
CA GLU A 73 -10.61 -5.32 -13.14
C GLU A 73 -11.81 -5.74 -14.01
N GLY A 74 -12.73 -4.81 -14.31
CA GLY A 74 -13.99 -5.10 -14.97
C GLY A 74 -13.93 -5.05 -16.51
N VAL A 75 -13.07 -4.20 -17.05
CA VAL A 75 -12.94 -3.93 -18.48
C VAL A 75 -11.65 -4.55 -19.03
N GLY A 76 -10.55 -4.52 -18.26
CA GLY A 76 -9.25 -5.05 -18.66
C GLY A 76 -9.32 -6.46 -19.26
N PRO A 77 -9.88 -7.48 -18.56
CA PRO A 77 -9.99 -8.82 -19.12
C PRO A 77 -10.85 -8.90 -20.38
N ARG A 78 -11.91 -8.08 -20.51
CA ARG A 78 -12.81 -8.10 -21.67
C ARG A 78 -12.26 -7.39 -22.90
N VAL A 79 -11.41 -6.38 -22.69
CA VAL A 79 -10.73 -5.62 -23.76
C VAL A 79 -9.45 -6.30 -24.20
N LEU A 80 -8.72 -6.93 -23.27
CA LEU A 80 -7.47 -7.61 -23.56
C LEU A 80 -7.67 -9.03 -24.09
N ALA A 81 -8.76 -9.73 -23.72
CA ALA A 81 -9.01 -11.09 -24.19
C ALA A 81 -9.14 -11.25 -25.71
N PRO A 82 -9.76 -10.31 -26.45
CA PRO A 82 -9.78 -10.36 -27.91
C PRO A 82 -8.41 -10.02 -28.54
N ALA A 83 -7.60 -9.19 -27.88
CA ALA A 83 -6.32 -8.71 -28.41
C ALA A 83 -5.18 -9.72 -28.18
N ASP A 84 -5.24 -10.49 -27.10
CA ASP A 84 -4.35 -11.62 -26.83
C ASP A 84 -5.18 -12.72 -26.13
N PRO A 85 -5.58 -13.79 -26.85
CA PRO A 85 -6.43 -14.85 -26.31
C PRO A 85 -5.81 -15.59 -25.13
N ASP A 86 -4.48 -15.71 -25.08
CA ASP A 86 -3.77 -16.36 -23.97
C ASP A 86 -3.80 -15.46 -22.72
N LEU A 87 -3.62 -14.14 -22.91
CA LEU A 87 -3.78 -13.13 -21.87
C LEU A 87 -5.22 -13.07 -21.36
N GLY A 88 -6.20 -13.12 -22.28
CA GLY A 88 -7.61 -13.18 -21.97
C GLY A 88 -7.96 -14.39 -21.12
N ALA A 89 -7.52 -15.57 -21.56
CA ALA A 89 -7.71 -16.82 -20.83
C ALA A 89 -7.02 -16.79 -19.46
N HIS A 90 -5.87 -16.13 -19.31
CA HIS A 90 -5.18 -16.02 -18.03
C HIS A 90 -5.82 -14.99 -17.09
N LEU A 91 -6.24 -13.82 -17.58
CA LEU A 91 -6.97 -12.82 -16.80
C LEU A 91 -8.37 -13.30 -16.42
N LEU A 92 -9.06 -14.01 -17.31
CA LEU A 92 -10.37 -14.58 -17.03
C LEU A 92 -10.28 -15.94 -16.30
N GLY A 93 -9.15 -16.65 -16.38
CA GLY A 93 -8.95 -17.98 -15.81
C GLY A 93 -8.19 -18.03 -14.49
N ASP A 94 -7.02 -17.37 -14.37
CA ASP A 94 -6.22 -17.33 -13.14
C ASP A 94 -6.66 -16.21 -12.18
N PHE A 95 -7.02 -15.05 -12.74
CA PHE A 95 -7.55 -13.91 -11.97
C PHE A 95 -9.07 -13.95 -11.83
N GLY A 96 -9.77 -14.50 -12.83
CA GLY A 96 -11.22 -14.53 -12.85
C GLY A 96 -11.85 -15.19 -11.62
N PRO A 97 -11.48 -16.40 -11.19
CA PRO A 97 -12.01 -17.03 -9.99
C PRO A 97 -11.58 -16.32 -8.69
N ARG A 98 -10.38 -15.73 -8.68
CA ARG A 98 -9.81 -15.01 -7.52
C ARG A 98 -10.50 -13.67 -7.24
N LEU A 99 -10.90 -12.95 -8.30
CA LEU A 99 -11.70 -11.73 -8.22
C LEU A 99 -13.21 -12.04 -8.11
N ARG A 100 -13.67 -13.19 -8.65
CA ARG A 100 -15.06 -13.67 -8.58
C ARG A 100 -15.43 -14.39 -7.27
N GLY A 101 -14.46 -14.73 -6.42
CA GLY A 101 -14.71 -15.33 -5.11
C GLY A 101 -15.49 -14.42 -4.15
N TYR A 102 -15.53 -13.12 -4.43
CA TYR A 102 -16.24 -12.13 -3.62
C TYR A 102 -17.52 -11.64 -4.30
N SER A 103 -18.58 -11.48 -3.50
CA SER A 103 -19.85 -10.93 -3.97
C SER A 103 -19.69 -9.47 -4.42
N TRP A 104 -20.57 -9.00 -5.32
CA TRP A 104 -20.62 -7.59 -5.72
C TRP A 104 -20.73 -6.64 -4.52
N ALA A 105 -21.52 -7.02 -3.51
CA ALA A 105 -21.66 -6.24 -2.28
C ALA A 105 -20.32 -6.09 -1.54
N ARG A 106 -19.52 -7.16 -1.44
CA ARG A 106 -18.21 -7.13 -0.78
C ARG A 106 -17.22 -6.25 -1.56
N ARG A 107 -17.19 -6.35 -2.89
CA ARG A 107 -16.36 -5.48 -3.74
C ARG A 107 -16.72 -4.00 -3.57
N THR A 108 -17.99 -3.63 -3.68
CA THR A 108 -18.43 -2.24 -3.50
C THR A 108 -18.06 -1.70 -2.12
N ARG A 109 -18.17 -2.52 -1.07
CA ARG A 109 -17.73 -2.16 0.27
C ARG A 109 -16.23 -1.89 0.33
N TRP A 110 -15.40 -2.77 -0.22
CA TRP A 110 -13.95 -2.58 -0.25
C TRP A 110 -13.53 -1.32 -0.97
N LEU A 111 -14.20 -1.00 -2.07
CA LEU A 111 -13.97 0.23 -2.80
C LEU A 111 -14.35 1.47 -2.00
N PHE A 112 -15.47 1.41 -1.28
CA PHE A 112 -15.84 2.47 -0.34
C PHE A 112 -14.79 2.62 0.76
N ASP A 113 -14.36 1.52 1.37
CA ASP A 113 -13.39 1.52 2.47
C ASP A 113 -12.00 2.01 2.01
N ALA A 114 -11.53 1.55 0.84
CA ALA A 114 -10.31 2.03 0.21
C ALA A 114 -10.42 3.54 -0.07
N THR A 115 -11.52 3.99 -0.71
CA THR A 115 -11.76 5.41 -0.98
C THR A 115 -11.77 6.23 0.30
N LEU A 116 -12.41 5.74 1.36
CA LEU A 116 -12.43 6.38 2.67
C LEU A 116 -11.03 6.45 3.28
N CYS A 117 -10.23 5.38 3.19
CA CYS A 117 -8.84 5.40 3.65
C CYS A 117 -8.01 6.43 2.90
N TRP A 118 -8.16 6.52 1.58
CA TRP A 118 -7.47 7.52 0.77
C TRP A 118 -7.93 8.94 1.04
N PHE A 119 -9.22 9.12 1.32
CA PHE A 119 -9.77 10.38 1.78
C PHE A 119 -9.15 10.79 3.12
N VAL A 120 -9.11 9.88 4.10
CA VAL A 120 -8.49 10.10 5.41
C VAL A 120 -7.00 10.40 5.26
N ALA A 121 -6.26 9.63 4.45
CA ALA A 121 -4.85 9.86 4.18
C ALA A 121 -4.60 11.26 3.58
N GLY A 122 -5.42 11.63 2.59
CA GLY A 122 -5.35 12.94 1.93
C GLY A 122 -5.64 14.09 2.86
N VAL A 123 -6.75 14.02 3.60
CA VAL A 123 -7.12 15.05 4.59
C VAL A 123 -6.06 15.15 5.69
N THR A 124 -5.62 14.02 6.24
CA THR A 124 -4.57 13.98 7.28
C THR A 124 -3.28 14.59 6.77
N THR A 125 -2.89 14.31 5.53
CA THR A 125 -1.66 14.86 4.95
C THR A 125 -1.81 16.35 4.67
N ILE A 126 -2.87 16.77 3.98
CA ILE A 126 -3.03 18.15 3.51
C ILE A 126 -3.41 19.08 4.66
N VAL A 127 -4.42 18.74 5.45
CA VAL A 127 -4.90 19.55 6.58
C VAL A 127 -3.95 19.43 7.78
N GLY A 128 -3.47 18.22 8.07
CA GLY A 128 -2.54 18.00 9.18
C GLY A 128 -1.22 18.74 8.98
N SER A 129 -0.65 18.69 7.76
CA SER A 129 0.58 19.44 7.47
C SER A 129 0.36 20.96 7.41
N SER A 130 -0.75 21.42 6.81
CA SER A 130 -0.97 22.85 6.62
C SER A 130 -1.33 23.60 7.90
N LEU A 131 -2.15 23.01 8.77
CA LEU A 131 -2.64 23.67 9.99
C LEU A 131 -1.80 23.33 11.21
N LEU A 132 -1.58 22.04 11.47
CA LEU A 132 -0.98 21.58 12.73
C LEU A 132 0.53 21.49 12.64
N GLY A 133 1.06 21.08 11.48
CA GLY A 133 2.49 20.98 11.23
C GLY A 133 3.24 22.30 11.41
N HIS A 134 2.77 23.36 10.74
CA HIS A 134 3.37 24.70 10.88
C HIS A 134 3.22 25.25 12.31
N ALA A 135 2.05 25.09 12.92
CA ALA A 135 1.82 25.54 14.29
C ALA A 135 2.72 24.82 15.31
N LEU A 136 2.96 23.51 15.12
CA LEU A 136 3.88 22.73 15.95
C LEU A 136 5.33 23.12 15.73
N ALA A 137 5.76 23.34 14.48
CA ALA A 137 7.10 23.81 14.18
C ALA A 137 7.38 25.18 14.83
N GLU A 138 6.43 26.11 14.71
CA GLU A 138 6.49 27.42 15.34
C GLU A 138 6.50 27.32 16.87
N ALA A 139 5.56 26.58 17.45
CA ALA A 139 5.43 26.44 18.90
C ALA A 139 6.63 25.72 19.54
N ALA A 140 7.19 24.73 18.86
CA ALA A 140 8.34 23.98 19.37
C ALA A 140 9.67 24.73 19.18
N SER A 141 9.65 25.90 18.51
CA SER A 141 10.86 26.63 18.11
C SER A 141 11.89 25.72 17.44
N VAL A 142 11.41 24.66 16.77
CA VAL A 142 12.26 23.74 16.05
C VAL A 142 12.74 24.53 14.85
N PRO A 143 14.05 24.88 14.78
CA PRO A 143 14.58 25.44 13.55
C PRO A 143 14.20 24.46 12.45
N ALA A 144 14.05 24.91 11.22
CA ALA A 144 13.98 23.96 10.12
C ALA A 144 15.33 23.21 10.07
N LEU A 145 15.43 22.12 10.85
CA LEU A 145 16.67 21.43 11.22
C LEU A 145 17.40 20.91 9.98
N LEU A 146 16.61 20.74 8.92
CA LEU A 146 17.00 20.19 7.64
C LEU A 146 17.06 21.25 6.54
N ASP A 147 16.92 22.54 6.86
CA ASP A 147 17.08 23.60 5.88
C ASP A 147 18.50 23.63 5.34
N GLY A 148 18.61 23.78 4.03
CA GLY A 148 19.89 23.69 3.31
C GLY A 148 20.45 22.27 3.16
N TRP A 149 19.81 21.24 3.72
CA TRP A 149 20.24 19.86 3.46
C TRP A 149 19.96 19.48 1.99
N PRO A 150 20.81 18.63 1.38
CA PRO A 150 20.56 18.12 0.03
C PRO A 150 19.19 17.43 -0.06
N PRO A 151 18.38 17.67 -1.12
CA PRO A 151 17.02 17.14 -1.22
C PRO A 151 16.93 15.61 -1.05
N LEU A 152 17.91 14.87 -1.59
CA LEU A 152 17.97 13.41 -1.45
C LEU A 152 18.20 12.97 0.01
N LEU A 153 19.01 13.70 0.76
CA LEU A 153 19.27 13.39 2.16
C LEU A 153 18.04 13.69 3.03
N ARG A 154 17.34 14.80 2.75
CA ARG A 154 16.04 15.11 3.37
C ARG A 154 15.03 13.98 3.15
N LEU A 155 14.86 13.57 1.89
CA LEU A 155 13.94 12.48 1.54
C LEU A 155 14.33 11.15 2.21
N LEU A 156 15.63 10.83 2.26
CA LEU A 156 16.12 9.63 2.94
C LEU A 156 15.79 9.65 4.44
N VAL A 157 16.02 10.77 5.13
CA VAL A 157 15.66 10.91 6.54
C VAL A 157 14.15 10.76 6.73
N ALA A 158 13.34 11.40 5.88
CA ALA A 158 11.88 11.30 5.95
C ALA A 158 11.39 9.87 5.75
N PHE A 159 11.98 9.16 4.80
CA PHE A 159 11.72 7.75 4.52
C PHE A 159 12.07 6.87 5.72
N LEU A 160 13.26 7.02 6.30
CA LEU A 160 13.69 6.23 7.45
C LEU A 160 12.80 6.48 8.69
N LEU A 161 12.41 7.73 8.93
CA LEU A 161 11.51 8.09 10.03
C LEU A 161 10.10 7.50 9.84
N THR A 162 9.60 7.49 8.61
CA THR A 162 8.30 6.92 8.29
C THR A 162 8.33 5.39 8.35
N ASP A 163 9.39 4.76 7.85
CA ASP A 163 9.53 3.30 7.84
C ASP A 163 9.73 2.73 9.26
N VAL A 164 10.54 3.40 10.11
CA VAL A 164 10.68 2.98 11.52
C VAL A 164 9.37 3.16 12.29
N HIS A 165 8.66 4.27 12.05
CA HIS A 165 7.33 4.47 12.62
C HIS A 165 6.39 3.34 12.19
N SER A 166 6.37 3.02 10.89
CA SER A 166 5.46 2.00 10.37
C SER A 166 5.76 0.63 10.98
N TYR A 167 7.04 0.27 11.12
CA TYR A 167 7.45 -0.95 11.82
C TYR A 167 6.89 -1.04 13.24
N PHE A 168 7.07 0.01 14.06
CA PHE A 168 6.59 -0.01 15.45
C PHE A 168 5.07 0.02 15.54
N ARG A 169 4.41 0.77 14.67
CA ARG A 169 2.96 0.81 14.54
C ARG A 169 2.42 -0.58 14.22
N HIS A 170 2.98 -1.24 13.20
CA HIS A 170 2.56 -2.57 12.76
C HIS A 170 2.85 -3.64 13.83
N ARG A 171 4.02 -3.56 14.48
CA ARG A 171 4.33 -4.40 15.64
C ARG A 171 3.35 -4.20 16.79
N LEU A 172 2.89 -2.98 17.04
CA LEU A 172 1.90 -2.68 18.06
C LEU A 172 0.51 -3.20 17.68
N GLU A 173 0.14 -3.15 16.40
CA GLU A 173 -1.12 -3.73 15.88
C GLU A 173 -1.20 -5.24 16.10
N HIS A 174 -0.06 -5.92 15.99
CA HIS A 174 0.08 -7.35 16.29
C HIS A 174 0.41 -7.66 17.76
N ALA A 175 0.78 -6.66 18.56
CA ALA A 175 1.15 -6.85 19.95
C ALA A 175 -0.05 -7.38 20.76
N GLY A 176 0.20 -8.38 21.61
CA GLY A 176 -0.85 -9.04 22.40
C GLY A 176 -1.71 -10.03 21.61
N GLY A 177 -1.38 -10.30 20.35
CA GLY A 177 -2.04 -11.29 19.50
C GLY A 177 -3.49 -10.95 19.18
N GLU A 178 -4.27 -11.97 18.80
CA GLU A 178 -5.63 -11.78 18.26
C GLU A 178 -6.65 -11.18 19.25
N ARG A 179 -6.30 -11.10 20.54
CA ARG A 179 -7.18 -10.53 21.57
C ARG A 179 -6.98 -9.03 21.74
N SER A 180 -5.87 -8.49 21.22
CA SER A 180 -5.55 -7.08 21.36
C SER A 180 -6.61 -6.20 20.70
N TRP A 181 -6.80 -5.00 21.25
CA TRP A 181 -7.76 -4.06 20.69
C TRP A 181 -7.32 -3.59 19.29
N MET A 182 -6.01 -3.32 19.12
CA MET A 182 -5.46 -2.84 17.85
C MET A 182 -5.59 -3.91 16.76
N TRP A 183 -5.35 -5.18 17.06
CA TRP A 183 -5.66 -6.24 16.11
C TRP A 183 -7.16 -6.27 15.79
N ARG A 184 -8.04 -6.49 16.78
CA ARG A 184 -9.46 -6.77 16.51
C ARG A 184 -10.22 -5.63 15.86
N ARG A 185 -9.84 -4.39 16.14
CA ARG A 185 -10.61 -3.20 15.73
C ARG A 185 -9.94 -2.42 14.62
N VAL A 186 -8.65 -2.62 14.38
CA VAL A 186 -7.89 -1.84 13.41
C VAL A 186 -7.35 -2.78 12.33
N HIS A 187 -6.45 -3.70 12.70
CA HIS A 187 -5.63 -4.39 11.73
C HIS A 187 -6.15 -5.77 11.25
N ARG A 188 -7.07 -6.41 11.98
CA ARG A 188 -7.69 -7.69 11.55
C ARG A 188 -8.41 -7.55 10.21
N TYR A 189 -8.97 -6.37 9.92
CA TYR A 189 -9.61 -6.10 8.63
C TYR A 189 -8.63 -6.22 7.47
N HIS A 190 -7.37 -5.81 7.68
CA HIS A 190 -6.29 -5.96 6.71
C HIS A 190 -5.88 -7.41 6.46
N HIS A 191 -6.01 -8.26 7.48
CA HIS A 191 -5.76 -9.71 7.39
C HIS A 191 -7.00 -10.55 7.03
N GLU A 192 -8.12 -9.91 6.69
CA GLU A 192 -9.33 -10.60 6.24
C GLU A 192 -9.23 -11.23 4.83
N PRO A 193 -8.50 -10.68 3.84
CA PRO A 193 -8.45 -11.26 2.51
C PRO A 193 -7.91 -12.70 2.51
N GLU A 194 -8.64 -13.61 1.86
CA GLU A 194 -8.22 -15.01 1.64
C GLU A 194 -7.40 -15.16 0.34
N VAL A 195 -7.41 -14.12 -0.49
CA VAL A 195 -6.74 -14.06 -1.79
C VAL A 195 -5.85 -12.83 -1.78
N MET A 196 -4.55 -13.04 -1.98
CA MET A 196 -3.55 -11.97 -1.97
C MET A 196 -3.32 -11.42 -3.37
N ASP A 197 -3.81 -10.20 -3.59
CA ASP A 197 -3.64 -9.37 -4.78
C ASP A 197 -3.52 -7.88 -4.40
N LEU A 198 -3.59 -6.98 -5.39
CA LEU A 198 -3.53 -5.54 -5.13
C LEU A 198 -4.72 -5.03 -4.29
N TRP A 199 -5.88 -5.70 -4.35
CA TRP A 199 -7.05 -5.32 -3.54
C TRP A 199 -6.89 -5.70 -2.09
N ALA A 200 -6.25 -6.84 -1.81
CA ALA A 200 -5.91 -7.23 -0.44
C ALA A 200 -5.10 -6.14 0.28
N GLY A 201 -4.12 -5.53 -0.40
CA GLY A 201 -3.35 -4.41 0.14
C GLY A 201 -4.14 -3.11 0.36
N MET A 202 -5.31 -2.97 -0.28
CA MET A 202 -6.20 -1.82 -0.15
C MET A 202 -7.29 -2.03 0.91
N GLN A 203 -7.43 -3.25 1.44
CA GLN A 203 -8.36 -3.55 2.53
C GLN A 203 -7.76 -3.05 3.84
N VAL A 204 -7.91 -1.76 4.11
CA VAL A 204 -7.35 -1.08 5.28
C VAL A 204 -8.48 -0.44 6.07
N HIS A 205 -8.41 -0.49 7.40
CA HIS A 205 -9.39 0.20 8.23
C HIS A 205 -9.08 1.71 8.27
N TRP A 206 -10.08 2.59 8.27
CA TRP A 206 -9.82 4.04 8.25
C TRP A 206 -8.95 4.53 9.42
N LEU A 207 -9.09 3.89 10.60
CA LEU A 207 -8.24 4.20 11.75
C LEU A 207 -6.81 3.72 11.56
N GLU A 208 -6.61 2.61 10.83
CA GLU A 208 -5.28 2.15 10.44
C GLU A 208 -4.64 3.16 9.49
N ALA A 209 -5.37 3.63 8.48
CA ALA A 209 -4.88 4.70 7.60
C ALA A 209 -4.50 5.96 8.38
N LEU A 210 -5.30 6.37 9.37
CA LEU A 210 -4.97 7.51 10.23
C LEU A 210 -3.66 7.28 11.02
N LEU A 211 -3.44 6.07 11.54
CA LEU A 211 -2.21 5.70 12.24
C LEU A 211 -1.01 5.60 11.29
N VAL A 212 -1.20 5.15 10.05
CA VAL A 212 -0.15 5.07 9.02
C VAL A 212 0.34 6.47 8.65
N PHE A 213 -0.57 7.40 8.36
CA PHE A 213 -0.20 8.70 7.79
C PHE A 213 -0.09 9.83 8.82
N GLY A 214 -0.87 9.78 9.91
CA GLY A 214 -0.99 10.87 10.88
C GLY A 214 0.31 11.20 11.60
N PRO A 215 0.87 10.29 12.42
CA PRO A 215 2.08 10.56 13.18
C PRO A 215 3.29 10.94 12.30
N PRO A 216 3.59 10.25 11.17
CA PRO A 216 4.65 10.68 10.26
C PRO A 216 4.38 12.06 9.64
N CYS A 217 3.14 12.35 9.25
CA CYS A 217 2.80 13.67 8.72
C CYS A 217 3.09 14.76 9.74
N LEU A 218 2.62 14.61 10.98
CA LEU A 218 2.83 15.60 12.04
C LEU A 218 4.32 15.76 12.38
N LEU A 219 5.04 14.66 12.53
CA LEU A 219 6.47 14.68 12.82
C LEU A 219 7.26 15.38 11.71
N LEU A 220 7.05 14.99 10.45
CA LEU A 220 7.80 15.52 9.33
C LEU A 220 7.42 16.99 9.07
N SER A 221 6.15 17.37 9.19
CA SER A 221 5.80 18.79 9.10
C SER A 221 6.43 19.63 10.20
N ALA A 222 6.49 19.11 11.44
CA ALA A 222 7.18 19.79 12.54
C ALA A 222 8.70 19.92 12.30
N LEU A 223 9.28 19.04 11.49
CA LEU A 223 10.69 19.11 11.05
C LEU A 223 10.91 20.02 9.82
N GLY A 224 9.86 20.67 9.31
CA GLY A 224 9.94 21.59 8.18
C GLY A 224 9.89 20.91 6.80
N PHE A 225 9.31 19.71 6.70
CA PHE A 225 9.00 19.13 5.39
C PHE A 225 7.76 19.78 4.79
N ALA A 226 7.86 20.20 3.52
CA ALA A 226 6.75 20.78 2.79
C ALA A 226 5.68 19.71 2.48
N THR A 227 4.42 20.13 2.37
CA THR A 227 3.30 19.22 2.05
C THR A 227 3.56 18.36 0.81
N TRP A 228 4.19 18.92 -0.24
CA TRP A 228 4.50 18.16 -1.46
C TRP A 228 5.56 17.07 -1.22
N GLU A 229 6.53 17.28 -0.32
CA GLU A 229 7.53 16.26 0.06
C GLU A 229 6.84 15.08 0.74
N LEU A 230 5.85 15.36 1.59
CA LEU A 230 5.05 14.32 2.28
C LEU A 230 4.19 13.53 1.30
N LEU A 231 3.49 14.21 0.38
CA LEU A 231 2.67 13.54 -0.63
C LEU A 231 3.53 12.65 -1.53
N PHE A 232 4.70 13.12 -1.94
CA PHE A 232 5.65 12.32 -2.71
C PHE A 232 6.13 11.10 -1.93
N LEU A 233 6.55 11.30 -0.67
CA LEU A 233 7.02 10.23 0.21
C LEU A 233 5.96 9.15 0.44
N PHE A 234 4.74 9.53 0.81
CA PHE A 234 3.66 8.59 1.06
C PHE A 234 3.22 7.87 -0.21
N THR A 235 3.23 8.54 -1.36
CA THR A 235 3.02 7.88 -2.65
C THR A 235 4.08 6.80 -2.88
N LEU A 236 5.36 7.11 -2.68
CA LEU A 236 6.45 6.14 -2.82
C LEU A 236 6.30 4.95 -1.85
N PHE A 237 5.96 5.22 -0.59
CA PHE A 237 5.75 4.19 0.42
C PHE A 237 4.63 3.23 0.02
N LEU A 238 3.51 3.77 -0.45
CA LEU A 238 2.36 3.00 -0.94
C LEU A 238 2.69 2.16 -2.17
N LEU A 239 3.53 2.66 -3.08
CA LEU A 239 3.98 1.88 -4.23
C LEU A 239 4.78 0.65 -3.77
N ILE A 240 5.66 0.83 -2.79
CA ILE A 240 6.48 -0.27 -2.26
C ILE A 240 5.56 -1.29 -1.59
N THR A 241 4.67 -0.87 -0.69
CA THR A 241 3.83 -1.79 0.09
C THR A 241 2.72 -2.46 -0.72
N ALA A 242 2.18 -1.80 -1.76
CA ALA A 242 1.20 -2.42 -2.65
C ALA A 242 1.77 -3.68 -3.34
N THR A 243 3.06 -3.66 -3.70
CA THR A 243 3.70 -4.79 -4.40
C THR A 243 3.82 -6.04 -3.51
N GLN A 244 3.78 -5.87 -2.19
CA GLN A 244 3.99 -6.95 -1.21
C GLN A 244 2.77 -7.87 -1.07
N HIS A 245 1.59 -7.39 -1.41
CA HIS A 245 0.35 -8.16 -1.35
C HIS A 245 0.12 -8.99 -2.62
N VAL A 246 1.00 -8.86 -3.62
CA VAL A 246 0.83 -9.54 -4.91
C VAL A 246 1.26 -11.01 -4.78
N GLY A 247 0.29 -11.90 -4.57
CA GLY A 247 0.44 -13.36 -4.57
C GLY A 247 0.80 -13.97 -5.93
N SER A 248 1.66 -13.35 -6.72
CA SER A 248 2.06 -13.82 -8.05
C SER A 248 3.15 -14.90 -8.03
N GLY A 249 3.83 -15.09 -6.90
CA GLY A 249 5.05 -15.91 -6.81
C GLY A 249 6.32 -15.15 -7.22
N TRP A 250 6.20 -13.86 -7.53
CA TRP A 250 7.34 -12.95 -7.57
C TRP A 250 8.01 -12.89 -6.20
N THR A 251 9.34 -12.75 -6.19
CA THR A 251 10.15 -12.57 -4.98
C THR A 251 11.09 -11.39 -5.23
N SER A 252 11.50 -10.70 -4.17
CA SER A 252 12.54 -9.67 -4.27
C SER A 252 13.92 -10.26 -4.64
N GLY A 253 14.06 -11.59 -4.70
CA GLY A 253 15.31 -12.26 -4.98
C GLY A 253 16.29 -12.21 -3.81
N PRO A 254 17.44 -12.90 -3.92
CA PRO A 254 18.32 -13.18 -2.79
C PRO A 254 19.05 -11.95 -2.24
N ILE A 255 19.18 -10.87 -3.03
CA ILE A 255 19.86 -9.64 -2.61
C ILE A 255 18.83 -8.60 -2.16
N MET A 256 17.88 -8.22 -3.03
CA MET A 256 16.91 -7.19 -2.67
C MET A 256 15.98 -7.66 -1.56
N GLY A 257 15.64 -8.95 -1.48
CA GLY A 257 14.88 -9.51 -0.35
C GLY A 257 15.64 -9.51 0.98
N GLN A 258 16.94 -9.20 1.00
CA GLN A 258 17.67 -8.97 2.25
C GLN A 258 17.65 -7.52 2.72
N ILE A 259 17.28 -6.58 1.84
CA ILE A 259 17.28 -5.15 2.12
C ILE A 259 15.84 -4.67 2.25
N PHE A 260 15.02 -4.98 1.25
CA PHE A 260 13.63 -4.59 1.13
C PHE A 260 12.69 -5.73 1.48
N GLN A 261 11.60 -5.38 2.16
CA GLN A 261 10.51 -6.29 2.44
C GLN A 261 9.78 -6.61 1.14
N GLY A 262 9.73 -7.89 0.81
CA GLY A 262 9.21 -8.42 -0.44
C GLY A 262 7.87 -9.12 -0.26
N PRO A 263 7.18 -9.43 -1.36
CA PRO A 263 5.91 -10.15 -1.28
C PRO A 263 6.06 -11.51 -0.61
N ASP A 264 7.16 -12.21 -0.81
CA ASP A 264 7.38 -13.53 -0.24
C ASP A 264 7.50 -13.53 1.28
N ALA A 265 7.96 -12.43 1.88
CA ALA A 265 8.04 -12.29 3.33
C ALA A 265 6.74 -11.70 3.91
N HIS A 266 6.12 -10.74 3.24
CA HIS A 266 4.83 -10.16 3.66
C HIS A 266 3.64 -11.12 3.50
N LEU A 267 3.61 -11.93 2.44
CA LEU A 267 2.57 -12.96 2.28
C LEU A 267 2.63 -13.99 3.40
N ARG A 268 3.84 -14.31 3.89
CA ARG A 268 3.97 -15.17 5.06
C ARG A 268 3.38 -14.51 6.30
N HIS A 269 3.64 -13.23 6.51
CA HIS A 269 3.02 -12.46 7.58
C HIS A 269 1.47 -12.52 7.54
N HIS A 270 0.88 -12.48 6.34
CA HIS A 270 -0.58 -12.63 6.10
C HIS A 270 -1.15 -14.05 6.25
N SER A 271 -0.32 -15.03 6.60
CA SER A 271 -0.73 -16.43 6.84
C SER A 271 -1.82 -16.52 7.93
N VAL A 272 -2.70 -17.51 7.81
CA VAL A 272 -3.65 -17.86 8.90
C VAL A 272 -2.93 -18.33 10.16
N VAL A 273 -1.67 -18.73 10.06
CA VAL A 273 -0.89 -19.21 11.20
C VAL A 273 -0.51 -18.02 12.07
N GLN A 274 -1.07 -17.96 13.28
CA GLN A 274 -0.87 -16.87 14.23
C GLN A 274 0.59 -16.51 14.50
N ARG A 275 1.49 -17.50 14.51
CA ARG A 275 2.92 -17.27 14.70
C ARG A 275 3.52 -16.46 13.55
N ASP A 276 3.15 -16.78 12.31
CA ASP A 276 3.71 -16.11 11.13
C ASP A 276 3.33 -14.61 11.11
N ARG A 277 2.16 -14.25 11.66
CA ARG A 277 1.71 -12.84 11.81
C ARG A 277 2.56 -11.99 12.77
N LEU A 278 3.47 -12.60 13.54
CA LEU A 278 4.41 -11.89 14.41
C LEU A 278 5.79 -11.73 13.76
N GLU A 279 5.93 -12.17 12.51
CA GLU A 279 7.18 -12.17 11.75
C GLU A 279 7.04 -11.20 10.56
N ASN A 280 8.18 -10.68 10.07
CA ASN A 280 8.28 -9.79 8.90
C ASN A 280 7.34 -8.58 8.96
N LEU A 281 7.41 -7.83 10.07
CA LEU A 281 6.54 -6.69 10.39
C LEU A 281 6.96 -5.38 9.73
N ALA A 282 8.14 -5.31 9.09
CA ALA A 282 8.55 -4.10 8.39
C ALA A 282 7.76 -3.92 7.09
N ASP A 283 7.52 -2.66 6.75
CA ASP A 283 6.79 -2.31 5.53
C ASP A 283 7.72 -2.01 4.36
N CYS A 284 8.92 -1.44 4.56
CA CYS A 284 9.86 -1.24 3.45
C CYS A 284 11.21 -1.91 3.69
N LEU A 285 11.91 -1.61 4.79
CA LEU A 285 13.25 -2.15 5.03
C LEU A 285 13.23 -3.32 6.01
N THR A 286 13.84 -4.44 5.63
CA THR A 286 14.02 -5.59 6.55
C THR A 286 14.94 -5.26 7.73
N LEU A 287 15.61 -4.10 7.69
CA LEU A 287 16.46 -3.57 8.75
C LEU A 287 15.77 -3.64 10.12
N TRP A 288 14.53 -3.16 10.23
CA TRP A 288 13.82 -3.11 11.51
C TRP A 288 13.48 -4.50 12.03
N ASP A 289 13.00 -5.37 11.14
CA ASP A 289 12.77 -6.78 11.46
C ASP A 289 14.04 -7.48 11.98
N ARG A 290 15.20 -7.16 11.41
CA ARG A 290 16.50 -7.71 11.84
C ARG A 290 16.94 -7.15 13.18
N LEU A 291 16.83 -5.84 13.37
CA LEU A 291 17.23 -5.17 14.61
C LEU A 291 16.38 -5.63 15.80
N PHE A 292 15.09 -5.89 15.58
CA PHE A 292 14.13 -6.19 16.65
C PHE A 292 13.64 -7.65 16.64
N GLY A 293 14.30 -8.52 15.87
CA GLY A 293 14.17 -9.98 15.97
C GLY A 293 12.87 -10.56 15.38
N THR A 294 12.24 -9.89 14.44
CA THR A 294 11.02 -10.36 13.74
C THR A 294 11.30 -10.81 12.31
N TRP A 295 12.54 -10.66 11.83
CA TRP A 295 12.94 -11.14 10.50
C TRP A 295 12.94 -12.66 10.43
N VAL A 296 12.17 -13.21 9.48
CA VAL A 296 12.30 -14.61 9.10
C VAL A 296 12.38 -14.73 7.58
N PRO A 297 13.44 -15.36 7.05
CA PRO A 297 13.63 -15.52 5.62
C PRO A 297 12.38 -16.10 4.94
N PRO A 298 11.92 -15.47 3.85
CA PRO A 298 10.77 -15.97 3.13
C PRO A 298 11.05 -17.34 2.51
N ARG A 299 10.00 -18.16 2.41
CA ARG A 299 10.04 -19.44 1.70
C ARG A 299 9.69 -19.17 0.24
N PRO A 300 10.61 -19.37 -0.73
CA PRO A 300 10.30 -19.12 -2.12
C PRO A 300 9.05 -19.90 -2.55
N GLY A 301 8.05 -19.19 -3.07
CA GLY A 301 6.78 -19.77 -3.50
C GLY A 301 5.78 -20.07 -2.37
N PHE A 302 5.97 -19.53 -1.15
CA PHE A 302 4.95 -19.60 -0.10
C PHE A 302 3.61 -19.08 -0.63
N ARG A 303 2.59 -19.89 -0.41
CA ARG A 303 1.19 -19.57 -0.63
C ARG A 303 0.46 -20.09 0.60
N GLY A 304 -0.53 -19.33 1.05
CA GLY A 304 -1.27 -19.54 2.29
C GLY A 304 -1.88 -20.93 2.48
N PRO A 305 -2.76 -21.10 3.47
CA PRO A 305 -3.98 -20.30 3.56
C PRO A 305 -3.78 -18.89 4.17
N TYR A 306 -4.61 -17.95 3.72
CA TYR A 306 -4.71 -16.56 4.21
C TYR A 306 -6.09 -16.29 4.80
N GLY A 307 -6.26 -15.17 5.51
CA GLY A 307 -7.51 -14.78 6.15
C GLY A 307 -7.44 -14.83 7.67
N PRO A 308 -8.58 -14.64 8.37
CA PRO A 308 -8.60 -14.47 9.82
C PRO A 308 -8.25 -15.76 10.59
N GLY A 309 -8.36 -16.93 9.98
CA GLY A 309 -8.12 -18.23 10.63
C GLY A 309 -9.33 -18.79 11.37
N ASP A 310 -10.46 -18.09 11.34
CA ASP A 310 -11.73 -18.49 11.97
C ASP A 310 -12.50 -19.53 11.14
N SER A 311 -12.08 -19.76 9.89
CA SER A 311 -12.53 -20.89 9.08
C SER A 311 -11.77 -22.15 9.52
N GLY A 312 -12.37 -22.88 10.44
CA GLY A 312 -12.05 -24.29 10.61
C GLY A 312 -12.17 -25.05 9.29
N PRO A 313 -11.58 -26.25 9.17
CA PRO A 313 -11.72 -27.05 7.96
C PRO A 313 -13.18 -27.47 7.79
N GLY A 314 -13.93 -26.78 6.92
CA GLY A 314 -15.30 -27.15 6.55
C GLY A 314 -16.17 -26.01 6.05
N SER A 315 -16.15 -25.80 4.72
CA SER A 315 -17.25 -25.28 3.85
C SER A 315 -16.59 -24.74 2.57
N ASP A 316 -16.72 -25.26 1.35
CA ASP A 316 -17.64 -26.21 0.77
C ASP A 316 -16.91 -26.95 -0.36
N ALA A 317 -16.79 -28.27 -0.21
CA ALA A 317 -16.69 -29.21 -1.33
C ALA A 317 -17.93 -30.10 -1.20
N GLY A 318 -18.97 -29.73 -1.93
CA GLY A 318 -20.22 -30.47 -2.11
C GLY A 318 -20.77 -30.14 -3.48
#